data_AF-A0A0S8HEA7-F1
#
_entry.id   AF-A0A0S8HEA7-F1
#
_cell.length_a   1.000
_cell.length_b   1.000
_cell.length_c   1.000
_cell.angle_alpha   90.00
_cell.angle_beta   90.00
_cell.angle_gamma   90.00
#
_symmetry.space_group_name_H-M   'P 1'
#
loop_
_entity.id
_entity.type
_entity.pdbx_description
1 polymer ?
#
loop_
_entity_poly.entity_id
_entity_poly.type
_entity_poly.pdbx_seq_one_letter_code
_entity_poly.pdbx_strand_id
1 'polypeptide(L)'
;MRKSVWPTAIAVIVILVLALGFYLVHRARRPKDPVTRLERLVQPLSLVLAKDAKGYQPARAAIVIGPRWAELKIHKGGCGHSGITGVDVELFFPPGSQKVYNVHQSFAETLNQSPELASAVFQHRDLRMRYVALGMARHQAVFGSSSYIRPALAPHVFDAMGTMVESGGDPLVSAEVCDILYRLKRFRLDVFRAAMDHPATHLKHSALRYARGLVGRLSVEQLRGILEPVVDHLDDRDGVTRGYCYQTLGPTVRELESELGGAKTPEGNAWPAKTIKLPPLPMRYVNIATMDWNEAVEVKKKWKAWLESLPPAETGRAPGQPAPESRVANGKAATPGAR
;
A
#
# COMPACT_ATOMS: atom_id res chain seq x y z
N MET A 1 32.49 -61.95 -21.25
CA MET A 1 32.99 -60.65 -21.74
C MET A 1 32.71 -59.58 -20.70
N ARG A 2 33.71 -59.10 -19.94
CA ARG A 2 33.53 -57.97 -19.02
C ARG A 2 33.43 -56.70 -19.87
N LYS A 3 32.24 -56.10 -19.96
CA LYS A 3 32.08 -54.77 -20.58
C LYS A 3 32.96 -53.80 -19.81
N SER A 4 33.95 -53.22 -20.49
CA SER A 4 34.83 -52.21 -19.91
C SER A 4 33.98 -51.06 -19.37
N VAL A 5 34.06 -50.80 -18.08
CA VAL A 5 33.31 -49.73 -17.38
C VAL A 5 33.96 -48.35 -17.62
N TRP A 6 35.19 -48.34 -18.14
CA TRP A 6 36.01 -47.16 -18.36
C TRP A 6 35.37 -46.10 -19.29
N PRO A 7 34.74 -46.45 -20.43
CA PRO A 7 34.13 -45.46 -21.31
C PRO A 7 32.97 -44.71 -20.63
N THR A 8 32.19 -45.42 -19.82
CA THR A 8 31.07 -44.84 -19.08
C THR A 8 31.55 -43.91 -17.98
N ALA A 9 32.60 -44.29 -17.23
CA ALA A 9 33.18 -43.46 -16.19
C ALA A 9 33.78 -42.16 -16.74
N ILE A 10 34.48 -42.24 -17.88
CA ILE A 10 35.05 -41.06 -18.56
C ILE A 10 33.92 -40.13 -19.04
N ALA A 11 32.86 -40.67 -19.64
CA ALA A 11 31.72 -39.88 -20.10
C ALA A 11 31.03 -39.13 -18.94
N VAL A 12 30.84 -39.77 -17.79
CA VAL A 12 30.25 -39.12 -16.60
C VAL A 12 31.13 -37.98 -16.10
N ILE A 13 32.46 -38.17 -16.04
CA ILE A 13 33.39 -37.12 -15.60
C ILE A 13 33.34 -35.92 -16.56
N VAL A 14 33.34 -36.15 -17.87
CA VAL A 14 33.25 -35.07 -18.87
C VAL A 14 31.93 -34.30 -18.72
N ILE A 15 30.81 -34.99 -18.52
CA ILE A 15 29.51 -34.35 -18.30
C ILE A 15 29.53 -33.50 -17.02
N LEU A 16 30.10 -34.00 -15.92
CA LEU A 16 30.20 -33.25 -14.66
C LEU A 16 31.09 -32.01 -14.80
N VAL A 17 32.22 -32.10 -15.51
CA VAL A 17 33.11 -30.96 -15.77
C VAL A 17 32.42 -29.92 -16.64
N LEU A 18 31.71 -30.33 -17.69
CA LEU A 18 30.94 -29.43 -18.54
C LEU A 18 29.78 -28.77 -17.77
N ALA A 19 29.06 -29.54 -16.95
CA ALA A 19 27.99 -29.01 -16.10
C ALA A 19 28.53 -28.01 -15.06
N LEU A 20 29.68 -28.31 -14.44
CA LEU A 20 30.35 -27.40 -13.51
C LEU A 20 30.85 -26.14 -14.22
N GLY A 21 31.47 -26.28 -15.39
CA GLY A 21 31.91 -25.15 -16.21
C GLY A 21 30.75 -24.25 -16.63
N PHE A 22 29.65 -24.85 -17.09
CA PHE A 22 28.42 -24.13 -17.39
C PHE A 22 27.85 -23.43 -16.14
N TYR A 23 27.81 -24.12 -15.00
CA TYR A 23 27.36 -23.54 -13.73
C TYR A 23 28.22 -22.36 -13.31
N LEU A 24 29.54 -22.46 -13.38
CA LEU A 24 30.48 -21.41 -13.00
C LEU A 24 30.39 -20.21 -13.96
N VAL A 25 30.33 -20.44 -15.27
CA VAL A 25 30.15 -19.37 -16.27
C VAL A 25 28.79 -18.69 -16.09
N HIS A 26 27.73 -19.46 -15.87
CA HIS A 26 26.40 -18.91 -15.66
C HIS A 26 26.30 -18.16 -14.32
N ARG A 27 26.99 -18.62 -13.27
CA ARG A 27 27.10 -17.93 -11.97
C ARG A 27 27.93 -16.65 -12.09
N ALA A 28 29.03 -16.66 -12.83
CA ALA A 28 29.87 -15.49 -13.07
C ALA A 28 29.16 -14.42 -13.93
N ARG A 29 28.26 -14.83 -14.82
CA ARG A 29 27.43 -13.92 -15.65
C ARG A 29 26.19 -13.37 -14.93
N ARG A 30 25.86 -13.85 -13.72
CA ARG A 30 24.80 -13.25 -12.91
C ARG A 30 25.28 -11.88 -12.41
N PRO A 31 24.50 -10.80 -12.63
CA PRO A 31 24.82 -9.51 -12.03
C PRO A 31 25.04 -9.69 -10.53
N LYS A 32 26.14 -9.15 -10.01
CA LYS A 32 26.39 -9.14 -8.56
C LYS A 32 25.39 -8.22 -7.86
N ASP A 33 25.01 -7.13 -8.52
CA ASP A 33 24.02 -6.18 -8.04
C ASP A 33 22.59 -6.78 -8.05
N PRO A 34 21.90 -6.87 -6.89
CA PRO A 34 20.56 -7.42 -6.79
C PRO A 34 19.54 -6.71 -7.67
N VAL A 35 19.61 -5.39 -7.81
CA VAL A 35 18.65 -4.60 -8.60
C VAL A 35 18.79 -4.94 -10.08
N THR A 36 20.02 -4.98 -10.61
CA THR A 36 20.30 -5.39 -11.99
C THR A 36 19.82 -6.82 -12.28
N ARG A 37 19.83 -7.72 -11.29
CA ARG A 37 19.23 -9.07 -11.46
C ARG A 37 17.73 -8.98 -11.67
N LEU A 38 17.04 -8.17 -10.87
CA LEU A 38 15.61 -7.94 -11.01
C LEU A 38 15.28 -7.25 -12.34
N GLU A 39 16.07 -6.26 -12.76
CA GLU A 39 15.94 -5.61 -14.07
C GLU A 39 15.94 -6.65 -15.21
N ARG A 40 16.89 -7.60 -15.20
CA ARG A 40 16.91 -8.68 -16.21
C ARG A 40 15.70 -9.61 -16.15
N LEU A 41 15.14 -9.84 -14.95
CA LEU A 41 13.91 -10.62 -14.80
C LEU A 41 12.71 -9.86 -15.35
N VAL A 42 12.67 -8.53 -15.22
CA VAL A 42 11.55 -7.71 -15.70
C VAL A 42 11.71 -7.18 -17.12
N GLN A 43 12.92 -7.18 -17.67
CA GLN A 43 13.22 -6.74 -19.03
C GLN A 43 12.34 -7.40 -20.12
N PRO A 44 12.06 -8.73 -20.11
CA PRO A 44 11.19 -9.34 -21.10
C PRO A 44 9.71 -8.98 -20.93
N LEU A 45 9.33 -8.36 -19.82
CA LEU A 45 7.96 -7.96 -19.55
C LEU A 45 7.67 -6.70 -20.34
N SER A 46 6.65 -6.70 -21.20
CA SER A 46 6.19 -5.48 -21.86
C SER A 46 5.05 -4.86 -21.05
N LEU A 47 5.00 -3.54 -20.95
CA LEU A 47 3.82 -2.85 -20.44
C LEU A 47 2.95 -2.47 -21.64
N VAL A 48 1.94 -3.28 -21.96
CA VAL A 48 1.04 -2.99 -23.08
C VAL A 48 -0.30 -2.55 -22.52
N LEU A 49 -0.75 -1.33 -22.76
CA LEU A 49 -2.13 -0.96 -22.42
C LEU A 49 -3.09 -1.76 -23.31
N ALA A 50 -3.78 -2.77 -22.77
CA ALA A 50 -4.78 -3.49 -23.55
C ALA A 50 -5.88 -2.52 -24.00
N LYS A 51 -6.22 -2.59 -25.28
CA LYS A 51 -7.39 -1.96 -25.86
C LYS A 51 -8.42 -3.06 -26.02
N ASP A 52 -9.53 -2.99 -25.28
CA ASP A 52 -10.52 -4.08 -25.32
C ASP A 52 -11.18 -4.13 -26.72
N ALA A 53 -11.27 -5.33 -27.30
CA ALA A 53 -11.65 -5.55 -28.70
C ALA A 53 -13.16 -5.48 -28.96
N LYS A 54 -13.97 -5.17 -27.95
CA LYS A 54 -15.44 -5.14 -28.02
C LYS A 54 -15.92 -3.80 -27.46
N GLY A 55 -16.58 -3.02 -28.32
CA GLY A 55 -16.91 -1.61 -28.12
C GLY A 55 -17.44 -1.20 -26.74
N TYR A 56 -17.00 -0.01 -26.32
CA TYR A 56 -17.51 0.80 -25.20
C TYR A 56 -17.98 0.03 -23.96
N GLN A 57 -17.03 -0.59 -23.27
CA GLN A 57 -17.03 -0.61 -21.80
C GLN A 57 -15.86 0.23 -21.31
N PRO A 58 -15.95 0.90 -20.15
CA PRO A 58 -14.92 1.82 -19.68
C PRO A 58 -13.54 1.15 -19.72
N ALA A 59 -12.61 1.82 -20.38
CA ALA A 59 -11.33 1.32 -20.84
C ALA A 59 -10.59 0.47 -19.77
N ARG A 60 -10.66 -0.84 -19.93
CA ARG A 60 -9.78 -1.78 -19.24
C ARG A 60 -8.40 -1.68 -19.89
N ALA A 61 -7.47 -1.02 -19.23
CA ALA A 61 -6.07 -1.03 -19.64
C ALA A 61 -5.37 -2.19 -18.94
N ALA A 62 -5.43 -3.39 -19.51
CA ALA A 62 -4.67 -4.53 -19.01
C ALA A 62 -3.22 -4.46 -19.51
N ILE A 63 -2.27 -4.18 -18.62
CA ILE A 63 -0.83 -4.32 -18.82
C ILE A 63 -0.49 -5.81 -18.88
N VAL A 64 -0.31 -6.31 -20.10
CA VAL A 64 0.10 -7.70 -20.33
C VAL A 64 1.62 -7.80 -20.21
N ILE A 65 2.06 -8.32 -19.07
CA ILE A 65 3.44 -8.71 -18.83
C ILE A 65 3.65 -10.06 -19.57
N GLY A 66 4.23 -9.99 -20.78
CA GLY A 66 4.29 -11.11 -21.75
C GLY A 66 5.01 -12.39 -21.27
N PRO A 67 5.06 -13.45 -22.09
CA PRO A 67 3.92 -14.12 -22.72
C PRO A 67 3.08 -14.83 -21.64
N ARG A 68 2.02 -14.15 -21.18
CA ARG A 68 0.98 -14.67 -20.26
C ARG A 68 1.45 -15.09 -18.86
N TRP A 69 2.28 -14.31 -18.16
CA TRP A 69 2.65 -14.63 -16.76
C TRP A 69 2.12 -13.65 -15.72
N ALA A 70 1.70 -12.45 -16.12
CA ALA A 70 0.97 -11.50 -15.29
C ALA A 70 0.13 -10.57 -16.17
N GLU A 71 -1.04 -10.18 -15.67
CA GLU A 71 -1.95 -9.24 -16.33
C GLU A 71 -2.35 -8.16 -15.33
N LEU A 72 -1.70 -7.00 -15.39
CA LEU A 72 -2.03 -5.85 -14.54
C LEU A 72 -3.26 -5.13 -15.11
N LYS A 73 -4.41 -5.21 -14.44
CA LYS A 73 -5.66 -4.62 -14.94
C LYS A 73 -5.87 -3.19 -14.40
N ILE A 74 -5.50 -2.19 -15.20
CA ILE A 74 -5.88 -0.81 -14.91
C ILE A 74 -7.35 -0.61 -15.28
N HIS A 75 -8.23 -0.46 -14.28
CA HIS A 75 -9.63 -0.14 -14.50
C HIS A 75 -9.79 1.39 -14.67
N LYS A 76 -9.69 1.90 -15.90
CA LYS A 76 -10.03 3.31 -16.19
C LYS A 76 -11.51 3.44 -16.52
N GLY A 77 -12.26 4.05 -15.60
CA GLY A 77 -13.65 4.50 -15.83
C GLY A 77 -14.73 3.49 -15.48
N GLY A 78 -14.38 2.31 -14.96
CA GLY A 78 -15.36 1.36 -14.44
C GLY A 78 -15.57 1.62 -12.96
N CYS A 79 -16.81 1.57 -12.50
CA CYS A 79 -17.08 1.24 -11.12
C CYS A 79 -16.36 -0.07 -10.82
N GLY A 80 -15.16 -0.02 -10.23
CA GLY A 80 -14.71 -1.12 -9.38
C GLY A 80 -15.81 -1.38 -8.34
N HIS A 81 -15.65 -2.36 -7.44
CA HIS A 81 -16.62 -2.68 -6.38
C HIS A 81 -17.10 -1.50 -5.48
N SER A 82 -16.66 -0.26 -5.76
CA SER A 82 -16.88 0.98 -5.01
C SER A 82 -16.93 2.28 -5.86
N GLY A 83 -16.96 2.25 -7.20
CA GLY A 83 -17.21 3.48 -8.00
C GLY A 83 -16.04 4.44 -8.25
N ILE A 84 -14.80 4.09 -7.88
CA ILE A 84 -13.59 4.91 -8.13
C ILE A 84 -12.84 4.36 -9.33
N THR A 85 -12.23 5.23 -10.15
CA THR A 85 -11.15 4.87 -11.08
C THR A 85 -9.92 4.41 -10.30
N GLY A 86 -9.96 3.19 -9.79
CA GLY A 86 -8.82 2.53 -9.15
C GLY A 86 -7.99 1.78 -10.18
N VAL A 87 -6.68 1.75 -9.99
CA VAL A 87 -5.85 0.75 -10.64
C VAL A 87 -5.96 -0.52 -9.81
N ASP A 88 -6.32 -1.64 -10.44
CA ASP A 88 -6.23 -2.93 -9.76
C ASP A 88 -4.98 -3.65 -10.28
N VAL A 89 -3.93 -3.66 -9.46
CA VAL A 89 -2.73 -4.44 -9.79
C VAL A 89 -3.00 -5.91 -9.47
N GLU A 90 -3.76 -6.58 -10.33
CA GLU A 90 -3.74 -8.03 -10.36
C GLU A 90 -2.46 -8.50 -11.05
N LEU A 91 -1.70 -9.39 -10.42
CA LEU A 91 -0.70 -10.17 -11.14
C LEU A 91 -1.30 -11.56 -11.33
N PHE A 92 -1.88 -11.81 -12.50
CA PHE A 92 -2.43 -13.12 -12.83
C PHE A 92 -1.33 -14.11 -13.21
N PHE A 93 -1.09 -15.10 -12.36
CA PHE A 93 -0.11 -16.14 -12.61
C PHE A 93 -0.80 -17.42 -13.08
N PRO A 94 -0.48 -17.96 -14.27
CA PRO A 94 -0.97 -19.27 -14.66
C PRO A 94 -0.55 -20.32 -13.63
N PRO A 95 -1.49 -21.19 -13.19
CA PRO A 95 -1.17 -22.32 -12.33
C PRO A 95 -0.01 -23.14 -12.92
N GLY A 96 0.97 -23.52 -12.10
CA GLY A 96 2.05 -24.45 -12.47
C GLY A 96 3.32 -23.84 -13.06
N SER A 97 3.46 -22.51 -13.14
CA SER A 97 4.70 -21.90 -13.64
C SER A 97 5.78 -21.75 -12.55
N GLN A 98 6.72 -22.70 -12.46
CA GLN A 98 7.89 -22.61 -11.58
C GLN A 98 8.69 -21.29 -11.76
N LYS A 99 8.65 -20.71 -12.97
CA LYS A 99 9.29 -19.42 -13.27
C LYS A 99 8.71 -18.27 -12.45
N VAL A 100 7.41 -18.26 -12.19
CA VAL A 100 6.73 -17.22 -11.41
C VAL A 100 7.15 -17.29 -9.94
N TYR A 101 7.21 -18.51 -9.39
CA TYR A 101 7.69 -18.74 -8.04
C TYR A 101 9.09 -18.14 -7.85
N ASN A 102 9.98 -18.39 -8.81
CA ASN A 102 11.36 -17.88 -8.76
C ASN A 102 11.42 -16.36 -8.85
N VAL A 103 10.54 -15.70 -9.63
CA VAL A 103 10.47 -14.23 -9.70
C VAL A 103 9.98 -13.65 -8.36
N HIS A 104 8.90 -14.19 -7.80
CA HIS A 104 8.40 -13.79 -6.49
C HIS A 104 9.45 -13.96 -5.40
N GLN A 105 10.09 -15.13 -5.35
CA GLN A 105 11.11 -15.41 -4.35
C GLN A 105 12.29 -14.45 -4.52
N SER A 106 12.78 -14.24 -5.74
CA SER A 106 13.91 -13.35 -6.01
C SER A 106 13.63 -11.89 -5.62
N PHE A 107 12.43 -11.39 -5.92
CA PHE A 107 12.03 -10.05 -5.49
C PHE A 107 11.87 -9.99 -3.97
N ALA A 108 11.26 -10.99 -3.32
CA ALA A 108 11.02 -10.94 -1.88
C ALA A 108 12.35 -11.00 -1.13
N GLU A 109 13.27 -11.88 -1.55
CA GLU A 109 14.64 -11.93 -1.04
C GLU A 109 15.38 -10.62 -1.24
N THR A 110 15.22 -9.97 -2.40
CA THR A 110 15.89 -8.69 -2.68
C THR A 110 15.31 -7.55 -1.84
N LEU A 111 13.98 -7.45 -1.77
CA LEU A 111 13.30 -6.44 -0.95
C LEU A 111 13.62 -6.64 0.54
N ASN A 112 13.73 -7.88 1.00
CA ASN A 112 14.02 -8.19 2.41
C ASN A 112 15.51 -8.05 2.79
N GLN A 113 16.43 -7.94 1.83
CA GLN A 113 17.86 -7.85 2.12
C GLN A 113 18.25 -6.57 2.87
N SER A 114 17.74 -5.41 2.43
CA SER A 114 17.96 -4.15 3.15
C SER A 114 16.92 -3.07 2.83
N PRO A 115 16.79 -2.04 3.68
CA PRO A 115 15.97 -0.85 3.40
C PRO A 115 16.37 -0.14 2.09
N GLU A 116 17.67 -0.05 1.80
CA GLU A 116 18.20 0.63 0.62
C GLU A 116 17.79 -0.09 -0.66
N LEU A 117 17.81 -1.43 -0.66
CA LEU A 117 17.37 -2.22 -1.81
C LEU A 117 15.86 -2.13 -2.02
N ALA A 118 15.08 -2.18 -0.94
CA ALA A 118 13.64 -1.95 -1.04
C ALA A 118 13.32 -0.58 -1.64
N SER A 119 13.97 0.47 -1.13
CA SER A 119 13.85 1.83 -1.64
C SER A 119 14.25 1.92 -3.12
N ALA A 120 15.40 1.35 -3.50
CA ALA A 120 15.86 1.34 -4.88
C ALA A 120 14.88 0.67 -5.85
N VAL A 121 14.18 -0.39 -5.41
CA VAL A 121 13.16 -1.07 -6.24
C VAL A 121 11.88 -0.23 -6.36
N PHE A 122 11.38 0.36 -5.27
CA PHE A 122 10.16 1.18 -5.33
C PHE A 122 10.38 2.54 -6.01
N GLN A 123 11.59 3.10 -5.95
CA GLN A 123 11.95 4.34 -6.64
C GLN A 123 12.49 4.09 -8.05
N HIS A 124 12.62 2.82 -8.48
CA HIS A 124 13.25 2.44 -9.74
C HIS A 124 12.61 3.13 -10.94
N ARG A 125 13.39 3.69 -11.88
CA ARG A 125 12.85 4.40 -13.06
C ARG A 125 11.91 3.57 -13.95
N ASP A 126 12.11 2.25 -13.95
CA ASP A 126 11.27 1.31 -14.69
C ASP A 126 10.01 0.96 -13.89
N LEU A 127 8.84 1.39 -14.39
CA LEU A 127 7.55 1.10 -13.76
C LEU A 127 7.26 -0.39 -13.61
N ARG A 128 7.83 -1.26 -14.45
CA ARG A 128 7.68 -2.73 -14.32
C ARG A 128 8.20 -3.22 -12.98
N MET A 129 9.36 -2.71 -12.54
CA MET A 129 9.94 -3.05 -11.25
C MET A 129 8.99 -2.68 -10.11
N ARG A 130 8.45 -1.46 -10.14
CA ARG A 130 7.52 -0.97 -9.13
C ARG A 130 6.23 -1.79 -9.08
N TYR A 131 5.61 -2.05 -10.22
CA TYR A 131 4.37 -2.84 -10.27
C TYR A 131 4.55 -4.29 -9.85
N VAL A 132 5.66 -4.94 -10.21
CA VAL A 132 5.96 -6.30 -9.74
C VAL A 132 6.14 -6.29 -8.21
N ALA A 133 6.90 -5.34 -7.66
CA ALA A 133 7.06 -5.21 -6.21
C ALA A 133 5.72 -4.93 -5.49
N LEU A 134 4.87 -4.06 -6.03
CA LEU A 134 3.54 -3.78 -5.49
C LEU A 134 2.63 -5.01 -5.52
N GLY A 135 2.57 -5.72 -6.65
CA GLY A 135 1.71 -6.91 -6.74
C GLY A 135 2.15 -8.02 -5.77
N MET A 136 3.42 -8.06 -5.38
CA MET A 136 3.88 -8.93 -4.30
C MET A 136 3.38 -8.48 -2.92
N ALA A 137 3.51 -7.19 -2.62
CA ALA A 137 3.00 -6.63 -1.38
C ALA A 137 1.47 -6.78 -1.25
N ARG A 138 0.74 -6.56 -2.35
CA ARG A 138 -0.71 -6.83 -2.47
C ARG A 138 -1.04 -8.28 -2.21
N HIS A 139 -0.29 -9.21 -2.82
CA HIS A 139 -0.51 -10.63 -2.61
C HIS A 139 -0.34 -11.03 -1.14
N GLN A 140 0.69 -10.51 -0.46
CA GLN A 140 0.85 -10.73 0.98
C GLN A 140 -0.29 -10.10 1.79
N ALA A 141 -0.77 -8.93 1.39
CA ALA A 141 -1.88 -8.24 2.05
C ALA A 141 -3.22 -9.00 1.93
N VAL A 142 -3.46 -9.67 0.79
CA VAL A 142 -4.71 -10.40 0.52
C VAL A 142 -4.68 -11.82 1.09
N PHE A 143 -3.61 -12.56 0.85
CA PHE A 143 -3.55 -14.00 1.17
C PHE A 143 -2.80 -14.31 2.48
N GLY A 144 -2.24 -13.28 3.14
CA GLY A 144 -1.40 -13.46 4.32
C GLY A 144 -0.14 -14.29 4.02
N SER A 145 0.49 -14.82 5.06
CA SER A 145 1.58 -15.82 4.94
C SER A 145 1.05 -17.24 4.68
N SER A 146 -0.24 -17.38 4.38
CA SER A 146 -0.94 -18.66 4.25
C SER A 146 -0.61 -19.35 2.92
N SER A 147 0.59 -19.92 2.84
CA SER A 147 0.94 -21.16 2.12
C SER A 147 2.46 -21.27 2.01
N TYR A 148 2.95 -22.50 1.96
CA TYR A 148 4.32 -23.01 1.83
C TYR A 148 5.20 -22.41 0.70
N ILE A 149 4.80 -21.28 0.10
CA ILE A 149 5.23 -20.88 -1.23
C ILE A 149 5.84 -19.46 -1.23
N ARG A 150 5.65 -18.59 -0.23
CA ARG A 150 6.02 -17.16 -0.41
C ARG A 150 6.63 -16.51 0.84
N PRO A 151 7.81 -15.86 0.73
CA PRO A 151 8.42 -15.18 1.87
C PRO A 151 7.57 -13.98 2.32
N ALA A 152 7.43 -13.80 3.64
CA ALA A 152 6.87 -12.57 4.18
C ALA A 152 7.79 -11.39 3.89
N LEU A 153 7.25 -10.26 3.46
CA LEU A 153 8.00 -9.01 3.32
C LEU A 153 8.33 -8.42 4.69
N ALA A 154 9.56 -7.95 4.83
CA ALA A 154 10.07 -7.30 6.02
C ALA A 154 9.40 -5.92 6.24
N PRO A 155 9.37 -5.42 7.49
CA PRO A 155 8.76 -4.12 7.82
C PRO A 155 9.25 -2.95 6.95
N HIS A 156 10.56 -2.87 6.68
CA HIS A 156 11.16 -1.78 5.90
C HIS A 156 10.69 -1.72 4.44
N VAL A 157 10.12 -2.81 3.92
CA VAL A 157 9.54 -2.84 2.57
C VAL A 157 8.29 -1.94 2.51
N PHE A 158 7.52 -1.90 3.59
CA PHE A 158 6.36 -1.00 3.71
C PHE A 158 6.77 0.45 3.96
N ASP A 159 7.94 0.65 4.59
CA ASP A 159 8.53 1.99 4.77
C ASP A 159 8.96 2.58 3.43
N ALA A 160 9.63 1.77 2.60
CA ALA A 160 10.02 2.13 1.24
C ALA A 160 8.81 2.45 0.35
N MET A 161 7.70 1.69 0.46
CA MET A 161 6.46 2.00 -0.25
C MET A 161 5.89 3.37 0.13
N GLY A 162 5.87 3.72 1.42
CA GLY A 162 5.37 5.03 1.83
C GLY A 162 6.29 6.17 1.40
N THR A 163 7.61 5.98 1.48
CA THR A 163 8.61 6.95 1.01
C THR A 163 8.40 7.29 -0.48
N MET A 164 8.01 6.30 -1.29
CA MET A 164 7.69 6.51 -2.70
C MET A 164 6.43 7.39 -2.89
N VAL A 165 5.42 7.28 -2.02
CA VAL A 165 4.27 8.18 -2.04
C VAL A 165 4.68 9.60 -1.62
N GLU A 166 5.45 9.71 -0.53
CA GLU A 166 5.93 10.98 0.03
C GLU A 166 6.80 11.77 -0.97
N SER A 167 7.60 11.08 -1.78
CA SER A 167 8.45 11.68 -2.80
C SER A 167 7.71 12.09 -4.09
N GLY A 168 6.38 12.02 -4.12
CA GLY A 168 5.59 12.39 -5.29
C GLY A 168 5.71 11.37 -6.43
N GLY A 169 5.83 10.08 -6.08
CA GLY A 169 5.85 8.98 -7.05
C GLY A 169 4.59 8.95 -7.94
N ASP A 170 4.63 8.12 -8.98
CA ASP A 170 3.52 7.97 -9.93
C ASP A 170 2.19 7.77 -9.18
N PRO A 171 1.13 8.55 -9.46
CA PRO A 171 -0.07 8.57 -8.63
C PRO A 171 -0.87 7.27 -8.70
N LEU A 172 -0.75 6.49 -9.78
CA LEU A 172 -1.39 5.17 -9.89
C LEU A 172 -0.68 4.17 -8.99
N VAL A 173 0.66 4.21 -8.99
CA VAL A 173 1.52 3.39 -8.12
C VAL A 173 1.30 3.76 -6.64
N SER A 174 1.22 5.06 -6.33
CA SER A 174 0.95 5.57 -4.99
C SER A 174 -0.44 5.21 -4.48
N ALA A 175 -1.46 5.21 -5.35
CA ALA A 175 -2.81 4.80 -4.99
C ALA A 175 -2.87 3.32 -4.60
N GLU A 176 -2.11 2.47 -5.29
CA GLU A 176 -1.99 1.05 -4.96
C GLU A 176 -1.31 0.85 -3.59
N VAL A 177 -0.30 1.67 -3.24
CA VAL A 177 0.30 1.65 -1.89
C VAL A 177 -0.75 1.91 -0.81
N CYS A 178 -1.64 2.90 -0.99
CA CYS A 178 -2.72 3.16 -0.04
C CYS A 178 -3.64 1.93 0.13
N ASP A 179 -4.01 1.23 -0.96
CA ASP A 179 -4.85 0.02 -0.89
C ASP A 179 -4.12 -1.15 -0.20
N ILE A 180 -2.82 -1.33 -0.48
CA ILE A 180 -1.99 -2.35 0.17
C ILE A 180 -1.92 -2.08 1.68
N LEU A 181 -1.61 -0.85 2.08
CA LEU A 181 -1.53 -0.46 3.49
C LEU A 181 -2.90 -0.61 4.20
N TYR A 182 -3.99 -0.26 3.53
CA TYR A 182 -5.35 -0.49 4.00
C TYR A 182 -5.60 -1.98 4.29
N ARG A 183 -5.30 -2.86 3.34
CA ARG A 183 -5.50 -4.32 3.49
C ARG A 183 -4.64 -4.92 4.59
N LEU A 184 -3.42 -4.42 4.74
CA LEU A 184 -2.52 -4.78 5.84
C LEU A 184 -2.93 -4.19 7.19
N LYS A 185 -3.96 -3.33 7.22
CA LYS A 185 -4.43 -2.63 8.41
C LYS A 185 -3.32 -1.76 9.03
N ARG A 186 -2.44 -1.19 8.20
CA ARG A 186 -1.33 -0.35 8.61
C ARG A 186 -1.61 1.09 8.22
N PHE A 187 -1.92 1.94 9.20
CA PHE A 187 -2.11 3.37 8.94
C PHE A 187 -0.80 4.16 9.06
N ARG A 188 -0.52 5.00 8.07
CA ARG A 188 0.66 5.86 7.96
C ARG A 188 0.19 7.28 7.62
N LEU A 189 0.33 8.18 8.59
CA LEU A 189 -0.19 9.54 8.48
C LEU A 189 0.56 10.38 7.45
N ASP A 190 1.87 10.20 7.35
CA ASP A 190 2.75 10.75 6.33
C ASP A 190 2.29 10.38 4.91
N VAL A 191 2.03 9.10 4.66
CA VAL A 191 1.51 8.59 3.38
C VAL A 191 0.14 9.19 3.06
N PHE A 192 -0.75 9.26 4.06
CA PHE A 192 -2.06 9.87 3.89
C PHE A 192 -1.95 11.35 3.49
N ARG A 193 -1.13 12.13 4.20
CA ARG A 193 -0.92 13.56 3.92
C ARG A 193 -0.33 13.78 2.53
N ALA A 194 0.75 13.07 2.21
CA ALA A 194 1.37 13.14 0.88
C ALA A 194 0.38 12.81 -0.25
N ALA A 195 -0.49 11.82 -0.04
CA ALA A 195 -1.51 11.45 -1.01
C ALA A 195 -2.65 12.47 -1.11
N MET A 196 -3.02 13.13 -0.01
CA MET A 196 -4.02 14.21 0.00
C MET A 196 -3.50 15.50 -0.67
N ASP A 197 -2.23 15.83 -0.46
CA ASP A 197 -1.59 17.03 -1.04
C ASP A 197 -1.32 16.87 -2.56
N HIS A 198 -1.35 15.64 -3.06
CA HIS A 198 -1.04 15.35 -4.46
C HIS A 198 -2.15 15.89 -5.41
N PRO A 199 -1.81 16.47 -6.58
CA PRO A 199 -2.80 17.06 -7.50
C PRO A 199 -3.78 16.04 -8.12
N ALA A 200 -3.42 14.76 -8.16
CA ALA A 200 -4.23 13.71 -8.75
C ALA A 200 -5.40 13.28 -7.85
N THR A 201 -6.63 13.54 -8.30
CA THR A 201 -7.87 13.25 -7.54
C THR A 201 -8.04 11.78 -7.18
N HIS A 202 -7.69 10.85 -8.07
CA HIS A 202 -7.79 9.42 -7.79
C HIS A 202 -6.87 8.96 -6.64
N LEU A 203 -5.72 9.61 -6.45
CA LEU A 203 -4.84 9.32 -5.31
C LEU A 203 -5.47 9.82 -4.01
N LYS A 204 -6.04 11.03 -4.00
CA LYS A 204 -6.82 11.56 -2.86
C LYS A 204 -7.98 10.63 -2.52
N HIS A 205 -8.72 10.13 -3.52
CA HIS A 205 -9.83 9.19 -3.29
C HIS A 205 -9.35 7.91 -2.61
N SER A 206 -8.21 7.35 -3.06
CA SER A 206 -7.59 6.18 -2.43
C SER A 206 -7.13 6.46 -1.00
N ALA A 207 -6.55 7.64 -0.74
CA ALA A 207 -6.15 8.06 0.61
C ALA A 207 -7.34 8.19 1.56
N LEU A 208 -8.44 8.80 1.10
CA LEU A 208 -9.66 8.95 1.90
C LEU A 208 -10.31 7.60 2.21
N ARG A 209 -10.33 6.68 1.25
CA ARG A 209 -10.80 5.30 1.49
C ARG A 209 -9.90 4.56 2.49
N TYR A 210 -8.59 4.70 2.32
CA TYR A 210 -7.59 4.13 3.22
C TYR A 210 -7.78 4.60 4.66
N ALA A 211 -7.89 5.91 4.88
CA ALA A 211 -8.16 6.49 6.20
C ALA A 211 -9.52 6.01 6.74
N ARG A 212 -10.61 6.18 5.98
CA ARG A 212 -11.97 5.83 6.39
C ARG A 212 -12.11 4.36 6.81
N GLY A 213 -11.48 3.45 6.06
CA GLY A 213 -11.54 2.02 6.32
C GLY A 213 -10.80 1.60 7.60
N LEU A 214 -9.97 2.47 8.17
CA LEU A 214 -9.18 2.21 9.37
C LEU A 214 -9.55 3.07 10.58
N VAL A 215 -10.44 4.07 10.43
CA VAL A 215 -10.81 5.03 11.49
C VAL A 215 -10.93 4.40 12.89
N GLY A 216 -11.71 3.33 13.04
CA GLY A 216 -11.91 2.65 14.34
C GLY A 216 -10.71 1.85 14.88
N ARG A 217 -9.52 2.11 14.36
CA ARG A 217 -8.24 1.53 14.80
C ARG A 217 -7.14 2.57 14.95
N LEU A 218 -7.46 3.83 14.70
CA LEU A 218 -6.49 4.91 14.70
C LEU A 218 -6.36 5.50 16.09
N SER A 219 -5.15 5.93 16.45
CA SER A 219 -4.95 6.68 17.69
C SER A 219 -5.57 8.07 17.59
N VAL A 220 -5.76 8.74 18.72
CA VAL A 220 -6.23 10.14 18.77
C VAL A 220 -5.36 11.06 17.92
N GLU A 221 -4.05 10.88 17.95
CA GLU A 221 -3.10 11.66 17.16
C GLU A 221 -3.29 11.41 15.65
N GLN A 222 -3.52 10.16 15.25
CA GLN A 222 -3.77 9.80 13.85
C GLN A 222 -5.11 10.34 13.37
N LEU A 223 -6.18 10.22 14.17
CA LEU A 223 -7.50 10.78 13.87
C LEU A 223 -7.40 12.29 13.67
N ARG A 224 -6.72 13.01 14.56
CA ARG A 224 -6.47 14.45 14.42
C ARG A 224 -5.66 14.79 13.18
N GLY A 225 -4.61 14.02 12.91
CA GLY A 225 -3.76 14.21 11.74
C GLY A 225 -4.49 14.05 10.40
N ILE A 226 -5.56 13.25 10.37
CA ILE A 226 -6.43 13.09 9.20
C ILE A 226 -7.38 14.28 9.02
N LEU A 227 -7.91 14.81 10.13
CA LEU A 227 -8.99 15.79 10.07
C LEU A 227 -8.61 17.06 9.30
N GLU A 228 -7.39 17.57 9.48
CA GLU A 228 -6.92 18.79 8.80
C GLU A 228 -6.94 18.63 7.27
N PRO A 229 -6.24 17.65 6.64
CA PRO A 229 -6.34 17.42 5.20
C PRO A 229 -7.77 17.16 4.72
N VAL A 230 -8.58 16.43 5.50
CA VAL A 230 -9.98 16.16 5.12
C VAL A 230 -10.81 17.45 5.08
N VAL A 231 -10.64 18.33 6.07
CA VAL A 231 -11.31 19.63 6.11
C VAL A 231 -10.81 20.56 5.02
N ASP A 232 -9.51 20.53 4.73
CA ASP A 232 -8.90 21.34 3.67
C ASP A 232 -9.45 21.02 2.27
N HIS A 233 -9.86 19.77 2.04
CA HIS A 233 -10.43 19.32 0.77
C HIS A 233 -11.98 19.30 0.74
N LEU A 234 -12.67 19.87 1.75
CA LEU A 234 -14.12 20.01 1.72
C LEU A 234 -14.63 20.94 0.61
N ASP A 235 -13.80 21.89 0.18
CA ASP A 235 -14.03 22.77 -0.96
C ASP A 235 -13.20 22.33 -2.17
N ASP A 236 -12.87 21.05 -2.35
CA ASP A 236 -12.17 20.61 -3.57
C ASP A 236 -13.06 20.83 -4.81
N ARG A 237 -12.48 21.20 -5.96
CA ARG A 237 -13.26 21.38 -7.22
C ARG A 237 -13.84 20.06 -7.71
N ASP A 238 -13.18 18.95 -7.39
CA ASP A 238 -13.68 17.61 -7.65
C ASP A 238 -14.77 17.22 -6.64
N GLY A 239 -16.03 17.21 -7.09
CA GLY A 239 -17.17 16.85 -6.23
C GLY A 239 -17.06 15.45 -5.63
N VAL A 240 -16.34 14.52 -6.28
CA VAL A 240 -16.08 13.18 -5.75
C VAL A 240 -15.15 13.26 -4.54
N THR A 241 -14.04 14.00 -4.63
CA THR A 241 -13.13 14.27 -3.50
C THR A 241 -13.87 14.90 -2.33
N ARG A 242 -14.69 15.93 -2.57
CA ARG A 242 -15.53 16.53 -1.51
C ARG A 242 -16.43 15.50 -0.84
N GLY A 243 -17.11 14.68 -1.64
CA GLY A 243 -17.98 13.61 -1.16
C GLY A 243 -17.24 12.60 -0.27
N TYR A 244 -16.03 12.19 -0.65
CA TYR A 244 -15.20 11.30 0.16
C TYR A 244 -14.69 11.96 1.45
N CYS A 245 -14.31 13.24 1.40
CA CYS A 245 -13.89 13.98 2.59
C CYS A 245 -15.01 13.97 3.64
N TYR A 246 -16.22 14.29 3.21
CA TYR A 246 -17.39 14.26 4.08
C TYR A 246 -17.68 12.86 4.66
N GLN A 247 -17.63 11.83 3.82
CA GLN A 247 -17.81 10.44 4.28
C GLN A 247 -16.72 9.97 5.26
N THR A 248 -15.58 10.65 5.28
CA THR A 248 -14.45 10.37 6.17
C THR A 248 -14.58 11.17 7.48
N LEU A 249 -15.06 12.42 7.45
CA LEU A 249 -15.26 13.26 8.64
C LEU A 249 -16.16 12.59 9.68
N GLY A 250 -17.37 12.18 9.30
CA GLY A 250 -18.38 11.68 10.24
C GLY A 250 -17.89 10.50 11.10
N PRO A 251 -17.32 9.44 10.50
CA PRO A 251 -16.67 8.37 11.26
C PRO A 251 -15.49 8.86 12.11
N THR A 252 -14.58 9.66 11.53
CA THR A 252 -13.34 10.11 12.22
C THR A 252 -13.66 10.91 13.49
N VAL A 253 -14.63 11.81 13.39
CA VAL A 253 -15.09 12.64 14.51
C VAL A 253 -15.77 11.79 15.57
N ARG A 254 -16.66 10.87 15.20
CA ARG A 254 -17.31 9.97 16.17
C ARG A 254 -16.31 9.12 16.94
N GLU A 255 -15.29 8.62 16.25
CA GLU A 255 -14.23 7.86 16.90
C GLU A 255 -13.42 8.74 17.84
N LEU A 256 -13.05 9.96 17.40
CA LEU A 256 -12.34 10.93 18.22
C LEU A 256 -13.16 11.31 19.46
N GLU A 257 -14.48 11.51 19.34
CA GLU A 257 -15.38 11.75 20.47
C GLU A 257 -15.45 10.56 21.43
N SER A 258 -15.48 9.33 20.91
CA SER A 258 -15.47 8.12 21.73
C SER A 258 -14.17 8.00 22.55
N GLU A 259 -13.03 8.20 21.90
CA GLU A 259 -11.70 8.14 22.54
C GLU A 259 -11.50 9.29 23.54
N LEU A 260 -11.93 10.51 23.19
CA LEU A 260 -11.84 11.68 24.09
C LEU A 260 -12.88 11.64 25.21
N GLY A 261 -14.07 11.09 24.98
CA GLY A 261 -15.12 10.96 25.99
C GLY A 261 -14.78 9.99 27.11
N GLY A 262 -13.82 9.09 26.89
CA GLY A 262 -13.20 8.25 27.93
C GLY A 262 -11.94 8.86 28.56
N ALA A 263 -11.38 9.93 28.00
CA ALA A 263 -10.12 10.51 28.44
C ALA A 263 -10.30 11.49 29.61
N LYS A 264 -9.40 11.42 30.59
CA LYS A 264 -9.26 12.42 31.65
C LYS A 264 -8.26 13.47 31.21
N THR A 265 -8.57 14.73 31.47
CA THR A 265 -7.66 15.89 31.40
C THR A 265 -6.40 15.64 32.25
N PRO A 266 -5.30 16.39 32.03
CA PRO A 266 -4.11 16.34 32.88
C PRO A 266 -4.42 16.58 34.37
N GLU A 267 -5.47 17.36 34.67
CA GLU A 267 -5.96 17.57 36.04
C GLU A 267 -6.84 16.43 36.59
N GLY A 268 -7.02 15.35 35.85
CA GLY A 268 -7.81 14.17 36.25
C GLY A 268 -9.32 14.29 36.06
N ASN A 269 -9.81 15.43 35.55
CA ASN A 269 -11.23 15.63 35.24
C ASN A 269 -11.57 14.93 33.92
N ALA A 270 -12.72 14.25 33.83
CA ALA A 270 -13.19 13.75 32.54
C ALA A 270 -13.34 14.92 31.56
N TRP A 271 -12.90 14.74 30.32
CA TRP A 271 -13.24 15.67 29.25
C TRP A 271 -14.77 15.83 29.22
N PRO A 272 -15.32 17.05 29.24
CA PRO A 272 -16.76 17.20 29.30
C PRO A 272 -17.35 16.62 28.01
N ALA A 273 -18.14 15.55 28.12
CA ALA A 273 -18.81 14.87 27.00
C ALA A 273 -19.78 15.77 26.20
N LYS A 274 -19.80 17.08 26.44
CA LYS A 274 -20.82 18.04 25.97
C LYS A 274 -20.29 19.36 25.40
N THR A 275 -18.99 19.66 25.40
CA THR A 275 -18.53 21.02 25.04
C THR A 275 -18.19 21.22 23.57
N ILE A 276 -17.96 20.14 22.81
CA ILE A 276 -17.62 20.26 21.40
C ILE A 276 -18.90 20.07 20.59
N LYS A 277 -19.68 21.14 20.41
CA LYS A 277 -20.80 21.11 19.45
C LYS A 277 -20.22 20.96 18.05
N LEU A 278 -20.32 19.76 17.48
CA LEU A 278 -19.92 19.51 16.10
C LEU A 278 -20.68 20.45 15.17
N PRO A 279 -20.01 21.05 14.15
CA PRO A 279 -20.72 21.67 13.06
C PRO A 279 -21.70 20.64 12.48
N PRO A 280 -22.97 21.01 12.22
CA PRO A 280 -23.92 20.08 11.65
C PRO A 280 -23.35 19.53 10.35
N LEU A 281 -23.21 18.21 10.29
CA LEU A 281 -22.93 17.49 9.06
C LEU A 281 -24.16 17.68 8.13
N PRO A 282 -24.02 18.22 6.91
CA PRO A 282 -25.14 18.37 5.98
C PRO A 282 -25.80 17.01 5.74
N MET A 283 -26.97 16.77 6.33
CA MET A 283 -27.54 15.43 6.55
C MET A 283 -27.83 14.58 5.30
N ARG A 284 -27.60 15.10 4.09
CA ARG A 284 -27.72 14.31 2.86
C ARG A 284 -26.34 14.05 2.29
N TYR A 285 -25.81 12.85 2.54
CA TYR A 285 -24.59 12.29 1.93
C TYR A 285 -24.51 12.45 0.41
N VAL A 286 -25.65 12.57 -0.26
CA VAL A 286 -25.78 12.74 -1.70
C VAL A 286 -25.50 14.19 -2.13
N ASN A 287 -25.70 15.17 -1.25
CA ASN A 287 -25.77 16.57 -1.68
C ASN A 287 -24.44 17.32 -1.62
N ILE A 288 -23.37 16.79 -1.01
CA ILE A 288 -22.06 17.48 -0.93
C ILE A 288 -21.25 17.38 -2.24
N ALA A 289 -21.36 16.25 -2.95
CA ALA A 289 -20.78 16.15 -4.28
C ALA A 289 -21.42 17.17 -5.23
N THR A 290 -22.73 17.42 -5.05
CA THR A 290 -23.55 18.37 -5.82
C THR A 290 -23.76 19.72 -5.11
N MET A 291 -23.09 19.95 -3.98
CA MET A 291 -23.25 21.15 -3.16
C MET A 291 -22.66 22.33 -3.92
N ASP A 292 -23.33 23.48 -3.81
CA ASP A 292 -22.81 24.72 -4.35
C ASP A 292 -21.44 25.01 -3.75
N TRP A 293 -20.54 25.56 -4.58
CA TRP A 293 -19.18 25.86 -4.15
C TRP A 293 -19.13 26.78 -2.93
N ASN A 294 -19.99 27.80 -2.87
CA ASN A 294 -19.99 28.75 -1.75
C ASN A 294 -20.46 28.09 -0.46
N GLU A 295 -21.43 27.17 -0.55
CA GLU A 295 -21.87 26.40 0.61
C GLU A 295 -20.74 25.49 1.12
N ALA A 296 -19.97 24.86 0.22
CA ALA A 296 -18.81 24.04 0.60
C ALA A 296 -17.72 24.87 1.32
N VAL A 297 -17.45 26.09 0.86
CA VAL A 297 -16.51 27.03 1.51
C VAL A 297 -16.98 27.40 2.91
N GLU A 298 -18.27 27.70 3.09
CA GLU A 298 -18.83 28.02 4.41
C GLU A 298 -18.80 26.82 5.38
N VAL A 299 -19.06 25.61 4.86
CA VAL A 299 -18.91 24.38 5.65
C VAL A 299 -17.46 24.19 6.09
N LYS A 300 -16.49 24.33 5.16
CA LYS A 300 -15.05 24.26 5.48
C LYS A 300 -14.65 25.26 6.56
N LYS A 301 -15.10 26.52 6.47
CA LYS A 301 -14.80 27.56 7.46
C LYS A 301 -15.27 27.16 8.87
N LYS A 302 -16.48 26.63 8.99
CA LYS A 302 -17.01 26.14 10.29
C LYS A 302 -16.19 24.97 10.83
N TRP A 303 -15.79 24.04 9.97
CA TRP A 303 -14.97 22.90 10.35
C TRP A 303 -13.54 23.29 10.73
N LYS A 304 -12.92 24.28 10.06
CA LYS A 304 -11.61 24.82 10.46
C LYS A 304 -11.66 25.47 11.84
N ALA A 305 -12.62 26.37 12.06
CA ALA A 305 -12.80 27.01 13.36
C ALA A 305 -13.03 25.98 14.48
N TRP A 306 -13.74 24.89 14.16
CA TRP A 306 -13.92 23.78 15.08
C TRP A 306 -12.61 23.02 15.36
N LEU A 307 -11.81 22.70 14.34
CA LEU A 307 -10.50 22.07 14.53
C LEU A 307 -9.56 22.91 15.38
N GLU A 308 -9.53 24.22 15.15
CA GLU A 308 -8.75 25.19 15.93
C GLU A 308 -9.22 25.29 17.40
N SER A 309 -10.49 24.95 17.67
CA SER A 309 -11.03 24.91 19.03
C SER A 309 -10.70 23.62 19.79
N LEU A 310 -10.19 22.59 19.11
CA LEU A 310 -9.76 21.37 19.78
C LEU A 310 -8.58 21.69 20.70
N PRO A 311 -8.52 21.07 21.90
CA PRO A 311 -7.33 21.20 22.75
C PRO A 311 -6.08 20.76 21.97
N PRO A 312 -4.89 21.28 22.29
CA PRO A 312 -3.66 20.77 21.71
C PRO A 312 -3.56 19.26 21.95
N ALA A 313 -2.89 18.54 21.06
CA ALA A 313 -2.73 17.09 21.15
C ALA A 313 -1.79 16.67 22.29
N GLU A 314 -1.61 17.51 23.32
CA GLU A 314 -0.69 17.28 24.42
C GLU A 314 -0.86 15.87 24.95
N THR A 315 0.22 15.12 24.74
CA THR A 315 0.42 13.73 25.05
C THR A 315 -0.28 13.40 26.36
N GLY A 316 -1.22 12.45 26.35
CA GLY A 316 -1.85 11.91 27.55
C GLY A 316 -0.89 11.14 28.46
N ARG A 317 0.30 11.69 28.74
CA ARG A 317 1.21 11.25 29.79
C ARG A 317 1.11 12.24 30.94
N ALA A 318 0.57 11.76 32.06
CA ALA A 318 0.93 12.36 33.33
C ALA A 318 2.47 12.34 33.46
N PRO A 319 3.11 13.35 34.07
CA PRO A 319 4.54 13.33 34.35
C PRO A 319 4.89 12.04 35.09
N GLY A 320 5.69 11.16 34.48
CA GLY A 320 6.15 9.90 35.09
C GLY A 320 5.46 8.60 34.64
N GLN A 321 4.48 8.63 33.72
CA GLN A 321 3.95 7.38 33.15
C GLN A 321 4.85 6.86 32.01
N PRO A 322 5.31 5.59 32.06
CA PRO A 322 6.05 4.97 30.97
C PRO A 322 5.18 4.91 29.71
N ALA A 323 5.83 4.93 28.54
CA ALA A 323 5.15 4.83 27.25
C ALA A 323 4.18 3.63 27.25
N PRO A 324 2.91 3.79 26.80
CA PRO A 324 2.07 2.63 26.59
C PRO A 324 2.79 1.75 25.57
N GLU A 325 3.06 0.49 25.94
CA GLU A 325 3.46 -0.51 24.98
C GLU A 325 2.43 -0.46 23.87
N SER A 326 2.86 -0.08 22.66
CA SER A 326 2.02 -0.11 21.48
C SER A 326 1.29 -1.45 21.51
N ARG A 327 -0.05 -1.44 21.39
CA ARG A 327 -0.82 -2.66 21.13
C ARG A 327 -0.37 -3.20 19.77
N VAL A 328 0.80 -3.82 19.72
CA VAL A 328 1.22 -4.72 18.67
C VAL A 328 0.24 -5.86 18.77
N ALA A 329 -0.46 -6.10 17.67
CA ALA A 329 -1.27 -7.29 17.50
C ALA A 329 -0.42 -8.50 17.92
N ASN A 330 -0.85 -9.19 18.97
CA ASN A 330 -0.28 -10.45 19.42
C ASN A 330 -0.32 -11.48 18.28
N GLY A 331 0.69 -11.46 17.42
CA GLY A 331 1.10 -12.59 16.61
C GLY A 331 2.17 -13.34 17.38
N LYS A 332 1.76 -14.35 18.16
CA LYS A 332 2.68 -15.32 18.76
C LYS A 332 3.55 -15.92 17.66
N ALA A 333 4.82 -15.50 17.60
CA ALA A 333 5.85 -16.26 16.92
C ALA A 333 6.32 -17.36 17.88
N ALA A 334 6.15 -18.62 17.47
CA ALA A 334 6.71 -19.77 18.16
C ALA A 334 8.24 -19.74 18.02
N THR A 335 8.94 -19.85 19.14
CA THR A 335 10.40 -20.06 19.22
C THR A 335 10.73 -21.48 18.75
N PRO A 336 11.62 -21.70 17.76
CA PRO A 336 12.22 -23.01 17.55
C PRO A 336 13.35 -23.20 18.57
N GLY A 337 13.34 -24.34 19.24
CA GLY A 337 14.31 -24.72 20.26
C GLY A 337 15.75 -24.77 19.76
N ALA A 338 16.65 -24.46 20.66
CA ALA A 338 18.07 -24.68 20.53
C ALA A 338 18.38 -26.18 20.38
N ARG A 339 19.31 -26.49 19.48
CA ARG A 339 20.23 -27.62 19.59
C ARG A 339 21.64 -27.06 19.53
#